data_AF-A0A925WZH0-F1
#
_entry.id   AF-A0A925WZH0-F1
#
_cell.length_a   1.000
_cell.length_b   1.000
_cell.length_c   1.000
_cell.angle_alpha   90.00
_cell.angle_beta   90.00
_cell.angle_gamma   90.00
#
_symmetry.space_group_name_H-M   'P 1'
#
loop_
_entity.id
_entity.type
_entity.pdbx_description
1 polymer ?
#
loop_
_entity_poly.entity_id
_entity_poly.type
_entity_poly.pdbx_seq_one_letter_code
_entity_poly.pdbx_strand_id
1 'polypeptide(L)'
;MATAIPLDVPVRDPRIALQSRLQDAPAEHAEALLDGYEVLQGLHDSGVLDLLRGALESRDKVLEVAVGAAGSEASVRAIRNLLLLFNMLSAIEPEVLKTFTSAVPQALKLTARRPQPPGLWRLVKDFLWNQDFRHGLAAVNTLLETFGRSLSGGTEAKARPADHD
;
A
#
# COMPACT_ATOMS: atom_id res chain seq x y z
N MET A 1 5.99 -28.15 -63.35
CA MET A 1 5.32 -29.09 -62.42
C MET A 1 6.23 -29.23 -61.22
N ALA A 2 5.80 -28.78 -60.04
CA ALA A 2 6.60 -28.79 -58.83
C ALA A 2 6.32 -30.08 -58.05
N THR A 3 7.36 -30.88 -57.79
CA THR A 3 7.28 -32.10 -56.98
C THR A 3 7.47 -31.72 -55.51
N ALA A 4 6.49 -32.04 -54.67
CA ALA A 4 6.55 -31.78 -53.23
C ALA A 4 7.52 -32.75 -52.54
N ILE A 5 8.40 -32.22 -51.69
CA ILE A 5 9.28 -32.99 -50.81
C ILE A 5 8.44 -33.52 -49.64
N PRO A 6 8.41 -34.84 -49.35
CA PRO A 6 7.73 -35.35 -48.17
C PRO A 6 8.55 -34.97 -46.93
N LEU A 7 8.04 -34.02 -46.15
CA LEU A 7 8.55 -33.70 -44.82
C LEU A 7 8.05 -34.77 -43.85
N ASP A 8 8.84 -35.82 -43.66
CA ASP A 8 8.67 -36.74 -42.52
C ASP A 8 9.23 -36.04 -41.28
N VAL A 9 8.38 -35.25 -40.62
CA VAL A 9 8.70 -34.68 -39.31
C VAL A 9 8.33 -35.75 -38.28
N PRO A 10 9.29 -36.42 -37.62
CA PRO A 10 8.95 -37.36 -36.57
C PRO A 10 8.19 -36.59 -35.49
N VAL A 11 6.96 -37.00 -35.22
CA VAL A 11 6.11 -36.46 -34.15
C VAL A 11 6.82 -36.74 -32.83
N ARG A 12 7.65 -35.79 -32.39
CA ARG A 12 8.37 -35.88 -31.13
C ARG A 12 7.37 -35.59 -30.03
N ASP A 13 6.94 -36.63 -29.33
CA ASP A 13 5.98 -36.54 -28.24
C ASP A 13 6.49 -35.53 -27.17
N PRO A 14 5.81 -34.39 -26.98
CA PRO A 14 6.26 -33.33 -26.08
C PRO A 14 6.39 -33.83 -24.64
N ARG A 15 5.66 -34.88 -24.26
CA ARG A 15 5.72 -35.48 -22.92
C ARG A 15 7.04 -36.20 -22.65
N ILE A 16 7.64 -36.82 -23.66
CA ILE A 16 8.94 -37.51 -23.55
C ILE A 16 10.08 -36.49 -23.42
N ALA A 17 10.00 -35.36 -24.13
CA ALA A 17 10.96 -34.26 -24.00
C ALA A 17 10.85 -33.55 -22.63
N LEU A 18 9.63 -33.42 -22.09
CA LEU A 18 9.38 -32.91 -20.74
C LEU A 18 9.87 -33.87 -19.65
N GLN A 19 9.69 -35.18 -19.83
CA GLN A 19 10.20 -36.19 -18.88
C GLN A 19 11.73 -36.23 -18.84
N SER A 20 12.42 -36.15 -19.98
CA SER A 20 13.89 -36.05 -20.00
C SER A 20 14.38 -34.78 -19.30
N ARG A 21 13.76 -33.62 -19.58
CA ARG A 21 14.12 -32.37 -18.88
C ARG A 21 13.83 -32.39 -17.39
N LEU A 22 12.79 -33.09 -16.96
CA LEU A 22 12.44 -33.26 -15.54
C LEU A 22 13.37 -34.25 -14.83
N GLN A 23 13.92 -35.24 -15.55
CA GLN A 23 14.90 -36.19 -15.02
C GLN A 23 16.31 -35.56 -14.92
N ASP A 24 16.65 -34.62 -15.80
CA ASP A 24 17.96 -33.95 -15.83
C ASP A 24 18.03 -32.65 -14.99
N ALA A 25 16.90 -31.96 -14.77
CA ALA A 25 16.82 -30.71 -13.99
C ALA A 25 17.24 -30.79 -12.49
N PRO A 26 17.07 -31.90 -11.76
CA PRO A 26 17.40 -31.95 -10.33
C PRO A 26 18.90 -31.87 -10.03
N ALA A 27 19.79 -32.19 -10.97
CA ALA A 27 21.23 -32.19 -10.71
C ALA A 27 21.87 -30.79 -10.88
N GLU A 28 21.31 -29.95 -11.75
CA GLU A 28 21.86 -28.62 -12.07
C GLU A 28 21.19 -27.48 -11.27
N HIS A 29 19.98 -27.73 -10.75
CA HIS A 29 19.20 -26.75 -9.96
C HIS A 29 18.71 -27.31 -8.62
N ALA A 30 19.36 -28.36 -8.11
CA ALA A 30 19.03 -29.01 -6.83
C ALA A 30 18.91 -27.99 -5.69
N GLU A 31 19.86 -27.05 -5.65
CA GLU A 31 19.95 -26.00 -4.63
C GLU A 31 18.77 -25.02 -4.74
N ALA A 32 18.48 -24.49 -5.93
CA ALA A 32 17.34 -23.59 -6.13
C ALA A 32 15.98 -24.27 -5.89
N LEU A 33 15.89 -25.58 -6.14
CA LEU A 33 14.71 -26.37 -5.80
C LEU A 33 14.58 -26.54 -4.29
N LEU A 34 15.68 -26.83 -3.58
CA LEU A 34 15.71 -26.91 -2.12
C LEU A 34 15.36 -25.57 -1.48
N ASP A 35 15.92 -24.46 -1.96
CA ASP A 35 15.56 -23.11 -1.52
C ASP A 35 14.07 -22.81 -1.74
N GLY A 36 13.54 -23.21 -2.89
CA GLY A 36 12.12 -23.09 -3.20
C GLY A 36 11.24 -23.90 -2.23
N TYR A 37 11.66 -25.13 -1.89
CA TYR A 37 10.98 -25.94 -0.87
C TYR A 37 11.09 -25.33 0.52
N GLU A 38 12.22 -24.72 0.87
CA GLU A 38 12.44 -24.10 2.17
C GLU A 38 11.55 -22.84 2.34
N VAL A 39 11.42 -22.03 1.29
CA VAL A 39 10.46 -20.91 1.25
C VAL A 39 9.02 -21.43 1.37
N LEU A 40 8.67 -22.48 0.63
CA LEU A 40 7.33 -23.06 0.66
C LEU A 40 7.01 -23.65 2.05
N GLN A 41 8.00 -24.26 2.69
CA GLN A 41 7.91 -24.78 4.04
C GLN A 41 7.77 -23.64 5.06
N GLY A 42 8.56 -22.57 4.94
CA GLY A 42 8.40 -21.38 5.79
C GLY A 42 7.01 -20.74 5.68
N LEU A 43 6.44 -20.70 4.47
CA LEU A 43 5.06 -20.23 4.25
C LEU A 43 4.01 -21.20 4.83
N HIS A 44 4.31 -22.49 4.86
CA HIS A 44 3.46 -23.49 5.50
C HIS A 44 3.49 -23.35 7.03
N ASP A 45 4.69 -23.31 7.61
CA ASP A 45 4.92 -23.25 9.06
C ASP A 45 4.39 -21.96 9.68
N SER A 46 4.42 -20.86 8.92
CA SER A 46 3.82 -19.57 9.33
C SER A 46 2.30 -19.51 9.15
N GLY A 47 1.66 -20.58 8.67
CA GLY A 47 0.23 -20.67 8.46
C GLY A 47 -0.29 -19.84 7.27
N VAL A 48 0.59 -19.23 6.48
CA VAL A 48 0.20 -18.43 5.30
C VAL A 48 -0.46 -19.33 4.25
N LEU A 49 0.07 -20.53 4.03
CA LEU A 49 -0.57 -21.49 3.12
C LEU A 49 -1.94 -21.96 3.62
N ASP A 50 -2.13 -22.08 4.92
CA ASP A 50 -3.41 -22.48 5.52
C ASP A 50 -4.44 -21.37 5.44
N LEU A 51 -4.03 -20.10 5.61
CA LEU A 51 -4.87 -18.94 5.38
C LEU A 51 -5.29 -18.85 3.91
N LEU A 52 -4.36 -19.04 2.98
CA LEU A 52 -4.65 -19.08 1.55
C LEU A 52 -5.58 -20.25 1.20
N ARG A 53 -5.39 -21.41 1.85
CA ARG A 53 -6.25 -22.59 1.67
C ARG A 53 -7.66 -22.34 2.23
N GLY A 54 -7.80 -21.78 3.43
CA GLY A 54 -9.11 -21.43 4.01
C GLY A 54 -9.84 -20.34 3.22
N ALA A 55 -9.10 -19.37 2.67
CA ALA A 55 -9.64 -18.38 1.74
C ALA A 55 -10.08 -19.03 0.41
N LEU A 56 -9.36 -20.06 -0.04
CA LEU A 56 -9.70 -20.81 -1.25
C LEU A 56 -10.83 -21.83 -1.03
N GLU A 57 -11.02 -22.37 0.18
CA GLU A 57 -12.17 -23.20 0.54
C GLU A 57 -13.48 -22.39 0.57
N SER A 58 -13.38 -21.08 0.77
CA SER A 58 -14.50 -20.12 0.67
C SER A 58 -14.72 -19.57 -0.76
N ARG A 59 -14.07 -20.19 -1.75
CA ARG A 59 -14.08 -19.88 -3.20
C ARG A 59 -15.44 -19.61 -3.79
N ASP A 60 -16.44 -20.45 -3.53
CA ASP A 60 -17.70 -20.41 -4.29
C ASP A 60 -18.52 -19.13 -4.07
N LYS A 61 -18.29 -18.41 -2.97
CA LYS A 61 -18.91 -17.08 -2.70
C LYS A 61 -18.01 -15.90 -3.01
N VAL A 62 -16.68 -16.10 -3.00
CA VAL A 62 -15.71 -15.02 -3.11
C VAL A 62 -15.19 -14.88 -4.54
N LEU A 63 -15.03 -15.96 -5.32
CA LEU A 63 -14.46 -15.87 -6.67
C LEU A 63 -15.36 -15.16 -7.69
N GLU A 64 -16.68 -15.25 -7.57
CA GLU A 64 -17.61 -14.49 -8.42
C GLU A 64 -17.51 -12.98 -8.17
N VAL A 65 -17.30 -12.57 -6.92
CA VAL A 65 -17.14 -11.16 -6.52
C VAL A 65 -15.70 -10.67 -6.73
N ALA A 66 -14.70 -11.52 -6.46
CA ALA A 66 -13.29 -11.16 -6.47
C ALA A 66 -12.69 -11.10 -7.87
N VAL A 67 -13.10 -11.97 -8.81
CA VAL A 67 -12.60 -11.90 -10.19
C VAL A 67 -13.16 -10.67 -10.92
N GLY A 68 -14.40 -10.28 -10.62
CA GLY A 68 -14.97 -9.01 -11.09
C GLY A 68 -14.38 -7.78 -10.40
N ALA A 69 -14.05 -7.88 -9.12
CA ALA A 69 -13.52 -6.75 -8.34
C ALA A 69 -12.01 -6.52 -8.55
N ALA A 70 -11.16 -7.55 -8.54
CA ALA A 70 -9.69 -7.39 -8.50
C ALA A 70 -9.12 -6.71 -9.75
N GLY A 71 -9.72 -6.92 -10.93
CA GLY A 71 -9.35 -6.25 -12.17
C GLY A 71 -10.11 -4.95 -12.45
N SER A 72 -11.07 -4.57 -11.59
CA SER A 72 -11.84 -3.35 -11.79
C SER A 72 -10.99 -2.10 -11.56
N GLU A 73 -11.30 -1.02 -12.28
CA GLU A 73 -10.69 0.30 -12.04
C GLU A 73 -10.84 0.75 -10.58
N ALA A 74 -11.91 0.31 -9.89
CA ALA A 74 -12.16 0.61 -8.49
C ALA A 74 -11.10 -0.03 -7.58
N SER A 75 -10.73 -1.30 -7.81
CA SER A 75 -9.70 -1.98 -7.00
C SER A 75 -8.31 -1.43 -7.24
N VAL A 76 -7.95 -1.13 -8.50
CA VAL A 76 -6.66 -0.47 -8.80
C VAL A 76 -6.57 0.88 -8.11
N ARG A 77 -7.68 1.65 -8.11
CA ARG A 77 -7.76 2.94 -7.41
C ARG A 77 -7.68 2.78 -5.89
N ALA A 78 -8.36 1.78 -5.32
CA ALA A 78 -8.29 1.48 -3.89
C ALA A 78 -6.86 1.09 -3.47
N ILE A 79 -6.19 0.24 -4.23
CA ILE A 79 -4.80 -0.15 -3.98
C ILE A 79 -3.87 1.06 -4.07
N ARG A 80 -4.03 1.92 -5.09
CA ARG A 80 -3.24 3.17 -5.20
C ARG A 80 -3.46 4.10 -4.01
N ASN A 81 -4.70 4.27 -3.58
CA ASN A 81 -5.03 5.09 -2.41
C ASN A 81 -4.42 4.49 -1.14
N LEU A 82 -4.48 3.16 -0.99
CA LEU A 82 -3.87 2.47 0.15
C LEU A 82 -2.35 2.64 0.19
N LEU A 83 -1.68 2.50 -0.96
CA LEU A 83 -0.24 2.74 -1.08
C LEU A 83 0.12 4.21 -0.78
N LEU A 84 -0.70 5.16 -1.22
CA LEU A 84 -0.51 6.56 -0.88
C LEU A 84 -0.67 6.82 0.63
N LEU A 85 -1.68 6.24 1.27
CA LEU A 85 -1.86 6.32 2.71
C LEU A 85 -0.68 5.71 3.47
N PHE A 86 -0.19 4.56 3.02
CA PHE A 86 1.01 3.92 3.58
C PHE A 86 2.24 4.82 3.44
N ASN A 87 2.45 5.42 2.27
CA ASN A 87 3.54 6.36 2.04
C ASN A 87 3.41 7.64 2.87
N MET A 88 2.19 8.14 3.07
CA MET A 88 1.96 9.28 3.97
C MET A 88 2.32 8.91 5.41
N LEU A 89 1.95 7.70 5.86
CA LEU A 89 2.25 7.24 7.21
C LEU A 89 3.75 6.99 7.41
N SER A 90 4.44 6.46 6.41
CA SER A 90 5.89 6.24 6.46
C SER A 90 6.71 7.52 6.34
N ALA A 91 6.16 8.56 5.72
CA ALA A 91 6.77 9.88 5.62
C ALA A 91 6.66 10.71 6.90
N ILE A 92 5.91 10.25 7.92
CA ILE A 92 5.86 10.94 9.21
C ILE A 92 7.19 10.78 9.93
N GLU A 93 7.85 11.90 10.21
CA GLU A 93 9.11 11.92 10.97
C GLU A 93 8.92 11.33 12.38
N PRO A 94 9.85 10.49 12.87
CA PRO A 94 9.78 9.87 14.20
C PRO A 94 9.63 10.88 15.34
N GLU A 95 10.18 12.07 15.20
CA GLU A 95 10.14 13.18 16.16
C GLU A 95 8.70 13.69 16.35
N VAL A 96 7.95 13.79 15.25
CA VAL A 96 6.53 14.20 15.27
C VAL A 96 5.71 13.11 15.96
N LEU A 97 5.96 11.84 15.64
CA LEU A 97 5.27 10.72 16.28
C LEU A 97 5.60 10.63 17.78
N LYS A 98 6.85 10.87 18.17
CA LYS A 98 7.28 10.93 19.58
C LYS A 98 6.61 12.09 20.33
N THR A 99 6.50 13.25 19.68
CA THR A 99 5.82 14.42 20.24
C THR A 99 4.33 14.12 20.45
N PHE A 100 3.68 13.50 19.47
CA PHE A 100 2.27 13.12 19.56
C PHE A 100 2.01 12.07 20.65
N THR A 101 2.79 10.99 20.65
CA THR A 101 2.65 9.89 21.63
C THR A 101 2.96 10.30 23.06
N SER A 102 3.79 11.33 23.27
CA SER A 102 4.04 11.90 24.59
C SER A 102 2.99 12.95 25.00
N ALA A 103 2.44 13.73 24.06
CA ALA A 103 1.44 14.74 24.33
C ALA A 103 0.05 14.15 24.67
N VAL A 104 -0.36 13.08 24.00
CA VAL A 104 -1.69 12.48 24.19
C VAL A 104 -1.93 12.00 25.64
N PRO A 105 -1.04 11.19 26.26
CA PRO A 105 -1.22 10.77 27.64
C PRO A 105 -1.19 11.95 28.62
N GLN A 106 -0.43 13.01 28.33
CA GLN A 106 -0.38 14.21 29.14
C GLN A 106 -1.71 14.98 29.07
N ALA A 107 -2.27 15.16 27.86
CA ALA A 107 -3.56 15.79 27.67
C ALA A 107 -4.69 15.02 28.38
N LEU A 108 -4.68 13.68 28.27
CA LEU A 108 -5.63 12.82 28.98
C LEU A 108 -5.51 12.95 30.50
N LYS A 109 -4.28 12.95 31.04
CA LYS A 109 -4.04 13.15 32.49
C LYS A 109 -4.51 14.53 32.96
N LEU A 110 -4.23 15.58 32.20
CA LEU A 110 -4.64 16.94 32.53
C LEU A 110 -6.16 17.11 32.51
N THR A 111 -6.83 16.43 31.58
CA THR A 111 -8.30 16.44 31.48
C THR A 111 -8.93 15.60 32.58
N ALA A 112 -8.41 14.40 32.85
CA ALA A 112 -8.89 13.53 33.92
C ALA A 112 -8.73 14.13 35.33
N ARG A 113 -7.71 14.99 35.53
CA ARG A 113 -7.49 15.73 36.79
C ARG A 113 -8.42 16.94 36.96
N ARG A 114 -9.22 17.31 35.97
CA ARG A 114 -10.21 18.39 36.06
C ARG A 114 -11.62 17.80 36.17
N PRO A 115 -12.16 17.63 37.39
CA PRO A 115 -13.50 17.05 37.59
C PRO A 115 -14.66 17.97 37.16
N GLN A 116 -14.41 19.25 36.86
CA GLN A 116 -15.43 20.18 36.37
C GLN A 116 -15.01 20.82 35.04
N PRO A 117 -15.93 20.94 34.07
CA PRO A 117 -15.65 21.60 32.81
C PRO A 117 -15.26 23.06 33.06
N PRO A 118 -14.28 23.61 32.32
CA PRO A 118 -13.90 25.01 32.45
C PRO A 118 -15.08 25.91 32.12
N GLY A 119 -15.31 26.95 32.94
CA GLY A 119 -16.35 27.94 32.67
C GLY A 119 -16.09 28.72 31.37
N LEU A 120 -17.17 29.16 30.69
CA LEU A 120 -17.11 29.84 29.40
C LEU A 120 -16.14 31.03 29.37
N TRP A 121 -16.12 31.84 30.44
CA TRP A 121 -15.17 32.96 30.57
C TRP A 121 -13.71 32.51 30.56
N ARG A 122 -13.41 31.36 31.17
CA ARG A 122 -12.07 30.80 31.21
C ARG A 122 -11.64 30.28 29.85
N LEU A 123 -12.56 29.71 29.07
CA LEU A 123 -12.31 29.29 27.69
C LEU A 123 -11.99 30.49 26.79
N VAL A 124 -12.77 31.58 26.89
CA VAL A 124 -12.49 32.83 26.16
C VAL A 124 -11.14 33.41 26.58
N LYS A 125 -10.85 33.41 27.89
CA LYS A 125 -9.57 33.86 28.42
C LYS A 125 -8.40 33.02 27.91
N ASP A 126 -8.53 31.71 27.93
CA ASP A 126 -7.48 30.78 27.49
C ASP A 126 -7.29 30.89 25.97
N PHE A 127 -8.37 31.00 25.19
CA PHE A 127 -8.30 31.25 23.73
C PHE A 127 -7.53 32.54 23.41
N LEU A 128 -7.82 33.62 24.14
CA LEU A 128 -7.19 34.91 23.90
C LEU A 128 -5.80 35.03 24.50
N TRP A 129 -5.50 34.51 25.69
CA TRP A 129 -4.23 34.78 26.38
C TRP A 129 -3.26 33.61 26.47
N ASN A 130 -3.63 32.41 26.02
CA ASN A 130 -2.70 31.28 26.02
C ASN A 130 -1.77 31.32 24.79
N GLN A 131 -0.48 31.46 25.05
CA GLN A 131 0.57 31.45 24.03
C GLN A 131 0.59 30.13 23.24
N ASP A 132 0.46 28.98 23.90
CA ASP A 132 0.55 27.66 23.26
C ASP A 132 -0.62 27.43 22.30
N PHE A 133 -1.81 27.88 22.70
CA PHE A 133 -3.00 27.80 21.87
C PHE A 133 -2.86 28.66 20.60
N ARG A 134 -2.33 29.88 20.73
CA ARG A 134 -2.03 30.75 19.58
C ARG A 134 -0.98 30.15 18.64
N HIS A 135 0.05 29.49 19.18
CA HIS A 135 1.05 28.79 18.36
C HIS A 135 0.43 27.61 17.59
N GLY A 136 -0.45 26.84 18.23
CA GLY A 136 -1.19 25.78 17.55
C GLY A 136 -2.07 26.30 16.41
N LEU A 137 -2.78 27.41 16.63
CA LEU A 137 -3.58 28.07 15.58
C LEU A 137 -2.70 28.56 14.42
N ALA A 138 -1.55 29.16 14.72
CA ALA A 138 -0.61 29.60 13.69
C ALA A 138 -0.08 28.41 12.87
N ALA A 139 0.19 27.26 13.51
CA ALA A 139 0.61 26.04 12.83
C ALA A 139 -0.50 25.53 11.88
N VAL A 140 -1.76 25.46 12.35
CA VAL A 140 -2.91 25.05 11.53
C VAL A 140 -3.10 26.01 10.34
N ASN A 141 -2.99 27.32 10.57
CA ASN A 141 -3.10 28.30 9.51
C ASN A 141 -1.98 28.15 8.47
N THR A 142 -0.74 27.95 8.92
CA THR A 142 0.41 27.71 8.04
C THR A 142 0.22 26.44 7.21
N LEU A 143 -0.28 25.35 7.81
CA LEU A 143 -0.62 24.13 7.10
C LEU A 143 -1.68 24.40 6.01
N LEU A 144 -2.73 25.15 6.35
CA LEU A 144 -3.79 25.50 5.39
C LEU A 144 -3.25 26.37 4.24
N GLU A 145 -2.36 27.32 4.52
CA GLU A 145 -1.69 28.14 3.50
C GLU A 145 -0.77 27.31 2.60
N THR A 146 0.00 26.37 3.16
CA THR A 146 0.85 25.47 2.36
C THR A 146 0.02 24.58 1.44
N PHE A 147 -1.11 24.08 1.93
CA PHE A 147 -2.05 23.29 1.14
C PHE A 147 -2.74 24.12 0.05
N GLY A 148 -3.18 25.35 0.37
CA GLY A 148 -3.75 26.26 -0.63
C GLY A 148 -2.76 26.63 -1.74
N ARG A 149 -1.47 26.78 -1.40
CA ARG A 149 -0.40 27.01 -2.37
C ARG A 149 -0.14 25.80 -3.28
N SER A 150 -0.19 24.57 -2.76
CA SER A 150 -0.01 23.38 -3.60
C SER A 150 -1.17 23.17 -4.58
N LEU A 151 -2.40 23.54 -4.19
CA LEU A 151 -3.57 23.50 -5.08
C LEU A 151 -3.55 24.60 -6.15
N SER A 152 -3.12 25.82 -5.81
CA SER A 152 -3.05 26.93 -6.76
C SER A 152 -1.88 26.81 -7.74
N GLY A 153 -0.70 26.36 -7.27
CA GLY A 153 0.49 26.15 -8.09
C GLY A 153 0.35 25.04 -9.15
N GLY A 154 -0.61 24.12 -9.00
CA GLY A 154 -0.93 23.12 -10.02
C GLY A 154 -1.64 23.68 -11.27
N THR A 155 -2.10 24.93 -11.21
CA THR A 155 -2.90 25.56 -12.28
C THR A 155 -2.06 26.41 -13.25
N GLU A 156 -0.86 26.85 -12.85
CA GLU A 156 -0.03 27.77 -13.65
C GLU A 156 0.83 27.06 -14.72
N ALA A 157 1.04 25.75 -14.63
CA ALA A 157 1.86 25.00 -15.60
C ALA A 157 1.17 24.77 -16.97
N LYS A 158 -0.10 25.17 -17.17
CA LYS A 158 -0.88 24.94 -18.40
C LYS A 158 -1.24 26.21 -19.18
N ALA A 159 -0.53 27.32 -18.95
CA ALA A 159 -0.77 28.58 -19.67
C ALA A 159 0.54 29.19 -20.19
N ARG A 160 1.27 28.47 -21.03
CA ARG A 160 2.19 29.09 -21.99
C ARG A 160 1.70 28.73 -23.40
N PRO A 161 1.04 29.63 -24.12
CA PRO A 161 0.83 29.42 -25.55
C PRO A 161 2.20 29.44 -26.22
N ALA A 162 2.44 28.44 -27.07
CA ALA A 162 3.53 28.45 -28.01
C ALA A 162 3.24 29.56 -29.02
N ASP A 163 3.91 30.71 -28.85
CA ASP A 163 4.06 31.64 -29.97
C ASP A 163 5.02 30.99 -30.97
N HIS A 164 4.47 30.81 -32.16
CA HIS A 164 5.18 30.47 -33.38
C HIS A 164 6.08 31.65 -33.79
N ASP A 165 7.34 31.35 -34.10
CA ASP A 165 8.15 32.08 -35.08
C ASP A 165 8.43 31.15 -36.26
#